data_AF-A0A091GYF2-F1
#
_entry.id   AF-A0A091GYF2-F1
#
_cell.length_a   1.000
_cell.length_b   1.000
_cell.length_c   1.000
_cell.angle_alpha   90.00
_cell.angle_beta   90.00
_cell.angle_gamma   90.00
#
_symmetry.space_group_name_H-M   'P 1'
#
loop_
_entity.id
_entity.type
_entity.pdbx_description
1 polymer ?
#
loop_
_entity_poly.entity_id
_entity_poly.type
_entity_poly.pdbx_seq_one_letter_code
_entity_poly.pdbx_strand_id
1 'polypeptide(L)'
;FYTLQKRKLQLSPEQCSNFYADQYGKLFFPNLTAYMSSGPLVAMVLARHCAVSYWKELLGPSDSLRARRTHPHSLRAIYGTDDLRNALHGSLSIFSAEREIRFMFPEVILEPIPAGQRARDYLNLCVKPTLLAGLTALCKEKPADPM
;
A
#
# COMPACT_ATOMS: atom_id res chain seq x y z
N PHE A 1 6.76 -3.59 -17.34
CA PHE A 1 5.73 -3.91 -16.33
C PHE A 1 4.40 -4.09 -17.03
N TYR A 2 3.55 -4.98 -16.52
CA TYR A 2 2.12 -4.95 -16.82
C TYR A 2 1.43 -4.09 -15.76
N THR A 3 0.49 -3.23 -16.16
CA THR A 3 -0.33 -2.47 -15.20
C THR A 3 -1.60 -3.26 -14.97
N LEU A 4 -1.81 -3.75 -13.75
CA LEU A 4 -3.02 -4.49 -13.38
C LEU A 4 -4.16 -3.56 -13.01
N GLN A 5 -3.84 -2.50 -12.28
CA GLN A 5 -4.81 -1.50 -11.82
C GLN A 5 -4.17 -0.11 -11.88
N LYS A 6 -4.99 0.90 -12.13
CA LYS A 6 -4.60 2.31 -12.15
C LYS A 6 -5.78 3.17 -11.75
N ARG A 7 -5.56 4.16 -10.86
CA ARG A 7 -6.56 5.18 -10.57
C ARG A 7 -5.91 6.52 -10.24
N LYS A 8 -6.63 7.61 -10.51
CA LYS A 8 -6.28 8.96 -10.05
C LYS A 8 -7.09 9.26 -8.79
N LEU A 9 -6.45 9.80 -7.78
CA LEU A 9 -7.10 10.18 -6.52
C LEU A 9 -6.35 11.33 -5.85
N GLN A 10 -6.95 11.94 -4.84
CA GLN A 10 -6.31 12.91 -3.97
C GLN A 10 -6.54 12.45 -2.53
N LEU A 11 -5.46 12.32 -1.76
CA LEU A 11 -5.52 11.87 -0.38
C LEU A 11 -5.71 13.05 0.57
N SER A 12 -6.49 12.86 1.63
CA SER A 12 -6.52 13.80 2.75
C SER A 12 -5.22 13.73 3.57
N PRO A 13 -4.90 14.77 4.35
CA PRO A 13 -3.78 14.71 5.29
C PRO A 13 -3.84 13.52 6.27
N GLU A 14 -5.03 13.13 6.73
CA GLU A 14 -5.16 11.93 7.59
C GLU A 14 -4.85 10.65 6.81
N GLN A 15 -5.35 10.53 5.58
CA GLN A 15 -5.06 9.37 4.73
C GLN A 15 -3.56 9.26 4.41
N CYS A 16 -2.89 10.39 4.13
CA CYS A 16 -1.43 10.42 3.95
C CYS A 16 -0.70 9.98 5.23
N SER A 17 -1.15 10.46 6.39
CA SER A 17 -0.56 10.08 7.68
C SER A 17 -0.70 8.59 7.96
N ASN A 18 -1.87 8.01 7.65
CA ASN A 18 -2.11 6.57 7.77
C ASN A 18 -1.26 5.76 6.78
N PHE A 19 -1.13 6.22 5.53
CA PHE A 19 -0.31 5.55 4.52
C PHE A 19 1.18 5.52 4.91
N TYR A 20 1.68 6.61 5.50
CA TYR A 20 3.07 6.75 5.94
C TYR A 20 3.30 6.45 7.42
N ALA A 21 2.42 5.70 8.10
CA ALA A 21 2.49 5.45 9.54
C ALA A 21 3.87 4.93 10.02
N ASP A 22 4.56 4.12 9.20
CA ASP A 22 5.93 3.62 9.49
C ASP A 22 6.99 4.75 9.60
N GLN A 23 6.67 5.96 9.14
CA GLN A 23 7.53 7.15 9.20
C GLN A 23 7.16 8.10 10.34
N TYR A 24 6.17 7.75 11.17
CA TYR A 24 5.76 8.57 12.31
C TYR A 24 6.94 8.82 13.27
N GLY A 25 6.99 10.03 13.84
CA GLY A 25 8.06 10.46 14.73
C GLY A 25 9.34 10.96 14.03
N LYS A 26 9.46 10.80 12.71
CA LYS A 26 10.58 11.39 11.96
C LYS A 26 10.36 12.88 11.73
N LEU A 27 11.43 13.69 11.80
CA LEU A 27 11.37 15.15 11.64
C LEU A 27 10.72 15.59 10.31
N PHE A 28 10.89 14.82 9.24
CA PHE A 28 10.32 15.12 7.92
C PHE A 28 8.85 14.68 7.76
N PHE A 29 8.29 13.92 8.70
CA PHE A 29 6.97 13.31 8.56
C PHE A 29 5.84 14.33 8.32
N PRO A 30 5.75 15.46 9.04
CA PRO A 30 4.70 16.46 8.78
C PRO A 30 4.79 17.07 7.36
N ASN A 31 6.01 17.30 6.88
CA ASN A 31 6.22 17.84 5.53
C ASN A 31 5.87 16.80 4.45
N LEU A 32 6.16 15.52 4.71
CA LEU A 32 5.79 14.41 3.85
C LEU A 32 4.27 14.30 3.69
N THR A 33 3.54 14.29 4.80
CA THR A 33 2.07 14.16 4.77
C THR A 33 1.43 15.37 4.11
N ALA A 34 1.88 16.59 4.44
CA ALA A 34 1.38 17.82 3.82
C ALA A 34 1.62 17.85 2.30
N TYR A 35 2.82 17.48 1.85
CA TYR A 35 3.13 17.44 0.41
C TYR A 35 2.27 16.41 -0.32
N MET A 36 2.14 15.20 0.22
CA MET A 36 1.40 14.12 -0.44
C MET A 36 -0.12 14.38 -0.50
N SER A 37 -0.67 15.19 0.42
CA SER A 37 -2.07 15.64 0.37
C SER A 37 -2.30 16.91 -0.46
N SER A 38 -1.24 17.58 -0.94
CA SER A 38 -1.34 18.89 -1.59
C SER A 38 -1.98 18.87 -2.98
N GLY A 39 -2.16 17.69 -3.58
CA GLY A 39 -2.75 17.56 -4.90
C GLY A 39 -3.05 16.11 -5.30
N PRO A 40 -3.57 15.91 -6.52
CA PRO A 40 -3.90 14.59 -7.01
C PRO A 40 -2.64 13.77 -7.36
N LEU A 41 -2.73 12.46 -7.15
CA LEU A 41 -1.73 11.47 -7.50
C LEU A 41 -2.34 10.37 -8.37
N VAL A 42 -1.47 9.56 -8.98
CA VAL A 42 -1.85 8.36 -9.71
C VAL A 42 -1.30 7.15 -8.97
N ALA A 43 -2.18 6.29 -8.48
CA ALA A 43 -1.81 5.00 -7.91
C ALA A 43 -1.86 3.92 -8.98
N MET A 44 -0.90 3.01 -8.98
CA MET A 44 -0.79 1.90 -9.93
C MET A 44 -0.37 0.61 -9.23
N VAL A 45 -0.92 -0.51 -9.68
CA VAL A 45 -0.45 -1.86 -9.33
C VAL A 45 0.31 -2.42 -10.53
N LEU A 46 1.61 -2.66 -10.33
CA LEU A 46 2.52 -3.12 -11.37
C LEU A 46 2.88 -4.59 -11.19
N ALA A 47 2.75 -5.38 -12.24
CA ALA A 47 3.11 -6.78 -12.28
C ALA A 47 4.35 -7.04 -13.16
N ARG A 48 5.25 -7.85 -12.62
CA ARG A 48 6.46 -8.38 -13.27
C ARG A 48 7.06 -9.47 -12.38
N HIS A 49 7.82 -10.38 -12.96
CA HIS A 49 8.81 -11.14 -12.19
C HIS A 49 9.76 -10.16 -11.47
N CYS A 50 9.96 -10.36 -10.16
CA CYS A 50 10.77 -9.47 -9.31
C CYS A 50 10.32 -7.99 -9.37
N ALA A 51 8.99 -7.73 -9.41
CA ALA A 51 8.44 -6.38 -9.60
C ALA A 51 8.97 -5.33 -8.61
N VAL A 52 9.03 -5.66 -7.31
CA VAL A 52 9.45 -4.72 -6.27
C VAL A 52 10.92 -4.30 -6.46
N SER A 53 11.83 -5.24 -6.66
CA SER A 53 13.25 -4.93 -6.85
C SER A 53 13.49 -4.17 -8.15
N TYR A 54 12.87 -4.62 -9.25
CA TYR A 54 12.99 -3.97 -10.55
C TYR A 54 12.43 -2.54 -10.53
N TRP A 55 11.32 -2.30 -9.82
CA TRP A 55 10.76 -0.95 -9.69
C TRP A 55 11.70 -0.04 -8.92
N LYS A 56 12.29 -0.53 -7.82
CA LYS A 56 13.27 0.23 -7.03
C LYS A 56 14.52 0.58 -7.84
N GLU A 57 15.01 -0.34 -8.66
CA GLU A 57 16.12 -0.08 -9.58
C GLU A 57 15.77 1.02 -10.58
N LEU A 58 14.59 0.95 -11.20
CA LEU A 58 14.12 1.94 -12.17
C LEU A 58 13.90 3.33 -11.54
N LEU A 59 13.41 3.38 -10.29
CA LEU A 59 13.27 4.62 -9.53
C LEU A 59 14.64 5.27 -9.26
N GLY A 60 15.62 4.49 -8.85
CA GLY A 60 16.89 4.97 -8.33
C GLY A 60 16.77 5.57 -6.91
N PRO A 61 17.85 6.20 -6.41
CA PRO A 61 17.91 6.76 -5.07
C PRO A 61 16.77 7.76 -4.76
N SER A 62 16.25 7.76 -3.52
CA SER A 62 15.17 8.68 -3.11
C SER A 62 15.52 10.16 -3.26
N ASP A 63 16.76 10.53 -2.90
CA ASP A 63 17.31 11.85 -3.17
C ASP A 63 17.59 12.02 -4.67
N SER A 64 16.81 12.87 -5.31
CA SER A 64 16.89 13.18 -6.74
C SER A 64 18.26 13.76 -7.16
N LEU A 65 18.93 14.52 -6.29
CA LEU A 65 20.27 15.05 -6.57
C LEU A 65 21.32 13.93 -6.58
N ARG A 66 21.22 13.00 -5.63
CA ARG A 66 22.06 11.79 -5.63
C ARG A 66 21.74 10.88 -6.81
N ALA A 67 20.46 10.75 -7.17
CA ALA A 67 20.03 9.98 -8.34
C ALA A 67 20.66 10.53 -9.62
N ARG A 68 20.62 11.85 -9.86
CA ARG A 68 21.28 12.49 -11.02
C ARG A 68 22.77 12.18 -11.13
N ARG A 69 23.49 12.07 -10.01
CA ARG A 69 24.93 11.79 -9.99
C ARG A 69 25.28 10.33 -10.20
N THR A 70 24.46 9.42 -9.68
CA THR A 70 24.80 7.98 -9.58
C THR A 70 24.01 7.10 -10.55
N HIS A 71 22.78 7.50 -10.86
CA HIS A 71 21.84 6.79 -11.73
C HIS A 71 21.14 7.81 -12.65
N PRO A 72 21.86 8.49 -13.55
CA PRO A 72 21.34 9.63 -14.32
C PRO A 72 20.11 9.31 -15.19
N HIS A 73 19.92 8.03 -15.52
CA HIS A 73 18.78 7.54 -16.30
C HIS A 73 17.61 7.03 -15.43
N SER A 74 17.71 7.09 -14.10
CA SER A 74 16.62 6.67 -13.21
C SER A 74 15.46 7.67 -13.28
N LEU A 75 14.25 7.18 -12.98
CA LEU A 75 13.06 8.04 -13.05
C LEU A 75 13.15 9.22 -12.08
N ARG A 76 13.72 9.04 -10.89
CA ARG A 76 13.92 10.14 -9.93
C ARG A 76 14.99 11.13 -10.37
N ALA A 77 16.00 10.70 -11.13
CA ALA A 77 16.97 11.62 -11.72
C ALA A 77 16.33 12.52 -12.78
N ILE A 78 15.45 11.95 -13.60
CA ILE A 78 14.79 12.61 -14.74
C ILE A 78 13.65 13.53 -14.27
N TYR A 79 12.81 13.07 -13.34
CA TYR A 79 11.56 13.75 -12.97
C TYR A 79 11.56 14.36 -11.56
N GLY A 80 12.47 13.96 -10.68
CA GLY A 80 12.53 14.45 -9.31
C GLY A 80 13.30 15.76 -9.17
N THR A 81 12.87 16.62 -8.26
CA THR A 81 13.53 17.91 -7.99
C THR A 81 14.42 17.85 -6.76
N ASP A 82 13.91 17.29 -5.66
CA ASP A 82 14.58 17.17 -4.35
C ASP A 82 14.24 15.82 -3.68
N ASP A 83 14.57 15.66 -2.39
CA ASP A 83 14.34 14.42 -1.63
C ASP A 83 12.84 14.16 -1.33
N LEU A 84 12.08 15.23 -1.05
CA LEU A 84 10.64 15.16 -0.79
C LEU A 84 9.84 15.08 -2.10
N ARG A 85 10.23 15.90 -3.09
CA ARG A 85 9.62 16.00 -4.42
C ARG A 85 10.37 15.14 -5.43
N ASN A 86 10.43 13.84 -5.15
CA ASN A 86 11.14 12.87 -5.99
C ASN A 86 10.26 12.22 -7.07
N ALA A 87 9.08 12.79 -7.33
CA ALA A 87 8.09 12.41 -8.34
C ALA A 87 7.42 11.03 -8.17
N LEU A 88 8.10 10.02 -7.61
CA LEU A 88 7.61 8.64 -7.59
C LEU A 88 7.87 7.92 -6.26
N HIS A 89 6.82 7.23 -5.80
CA HIS A 89 6.84 6.28 -4.68
C HIS A 89 6.99 4.84 -5.18
N GLY A 90 7.54 3.97 -4.32
CA GLY A 90 7.58 2.54 -4.56
C GLY A 90 7.71 1.77 -3.26
N SER A 91 6.97 0.68 -3.15
CA SER A 91 6.99 -0.21 -1.99
C SER A 91 8.40 -0.78 -1.76
N LEU A 92 8.82 -0.89 -0.49
CA LEU A 92 10.17 -1.32 -0.13
C LEU A 92 10.35 -2.84 -0.13
N SER A 93 9.27 -3.58 0.13
CA SER A 93 9.20 -5.04 0.22
C SER A 93 7.87 -5.57 -0.33
N ILE A 94 7.75 -6.90 -0.45
CA ILE A 94 6.48 -7.55 -0.81
C ILE A 94 5.41 -7.25 0.24
N PHE A 95 5.76 -7.31 1.53
CA PHE A 95 4.83 -7.02 2.62
C PHE A 95 4.30 -5.57 2.56
N SER A 96 5.18 -4.59 2.32
CA SER A 96 4.73 -3.21 2.18
C SER A 96 3.90 -3.03 0.90
N ALA A 97 4.24 -3.73 -0.19
CA ALA A 97 3.44 -3.70 -1.42
C ALA A 97 2.02 -4.23 -1.19
N GLU A 98 1.86 -5.37 -0.52
CA GLU A 98 0.53 -5.92 -0.20
C GLU A 98 -0.32 -4.94 0.63
N ARG A 99 0.27 -4.36 1.68
CA ARG A 99 -0.38 -3.35 2.53
C ARG A 99 -0.79 -2.11 1.73
N GLU A 100 0.15 -1.56 0.95
CA GLU A 100 -0.06 -0.36 0.15
C GLU A 100 -1.09 -0.58 -0.97
N ILE A 101 -1.09 -1.76 -1.60
CA ILE A 101 -2.11 -2.13 -2.59
C ILE A 101 -3.47 -2.22 -1.93
N ARG A 102 -3.62 -2.88 -0.78
CA ARG A 102 -4.91 -2.94 -0.05
C ARG A 102 -5.40 -1.54 0.35
N PHE A 103 -4.50 -0.66 0.77
CA PHE A 103 -4.85 0.71 1.12
C PHE A 103 -5.37 1.48 -0.11
N MET A 104 -4.69 1.35 -1.26
CA MET A 104 -5.02 2.09 -2.47
C MET A 104 -6.11 1.42 -3.32
N PHE A 105 -6.35 0.13 -3.16
CA PHE A 105 -7.31 -0.65 -3.94
C PHE A 105 -7.94 -1.75 -3.06
N PRO A 106 -8.87 -1.38 -2.16
CA PRO A 106 -9.47 -2.32 -1.20
C PRO A 106 -10.14 -3.54 -1.84
N GLU A 107 -10.70 -3.36 -3.03
CA GLU A 107 -11.40 -4.40 -3.79
C GLU A 107 -10.45 -5.32 -4.60
N VAL A 108 -9.14 -5.07 -4.57
CA VAL A 108 -8.18 -5.91 -5.32
C VAL A 108 -7.90 -7.19 -4.55
N ILE A 109 -8.15 -8.31 -5.22
CA ILE A 109 -7.71 -9.62 -4.78
C ILE A 109 -6.21 -9.74 -5.05
N LEU A 110 -5.43 -9.91 -3.99
CA LEU A 110 -3.99 -10.18 -4.07
C LEU A 110 -3.76 -11.68 -4.18
N GLU A 111 -3.12 -12.11 -5.27
CA GLU A 111 -2.69 -13.49 -5.46
C GLU A 111 -1.28 -13.75 -4.93
N PRO A 112 -0.99 -14.99 -4.46
CA PRO A 112 -1.92 -16.11 -4.38
C PRO A 112 -2.90 -15.95 -3.21
N ILE A 113 -4.17 -16.28 -3.45
CA ILE A 113 -5.16 -16.38 -2.37
C ILE A 113 -4.62 -17.37 -1.35
N PRO A 114 -4.53 -17.02 -0.05
CA PRO A 114 -4.06 -17.93 0.98
C PRO A 114 -4.84 -19.24 0.91
N ALA A 115 -4.12 -20.36 0.77
CA ALA A 115 -4.69 -21.69 0.68
C ALA A 115 -4.03 -22.62 1.72
N GLY A 116 -4.64 -23.79 1.96
CA GLY A 116 -4.12 -24.80 2.88
C GLY A 116 -3.98 -24.26 4.30
N GLN A 117 -2.79 -24.44 4.90
CA GLN A 117 -2.56 -24.06 6.30
C GLN A 117 -2.69 -22.55 6.53
N ARG A 118 -2.20 -21.70 5.61
CA ARG A 118 -2.33 -20.24 5.74
C ARG A 118 -3.79 -19.78 5.78
N ALA A 119 -4.65 -20.43 4.99
CA ALA A 119 -6.09 -20.16 5.03
C ALA A 119 -6.70 -20.57 6.37
N ARG A 120 -6.33 -21.77 6.88
CA ARG A 120 -6.81 -22.26 8.18
C ARG A 120 -6.37 -21.36 9.33
N ASP A 121 -5.12 -20.92 9.31
CA ASP A 121 -4.57 -20.01 10.32
C ASP A 121 -5.33 -18.68 10.32
N TYR A 122 -5.52 -18.08 9.15
CA TYR A 122 -6.31 -16.85 9.00
C TYR A 122 -7.75 -17.02 9.51
N LEU A 123 -8.43 -18.10 9.12
CA LEU A 123 -9.78 -18.38 9.58
C LEU A 123 -9.83 -18.53 11.11
N ASN A 124 -8.89 -19.25 11.71
CA ASN A 124 -8.86 -19.47 13.16
C ASN A 124 -8.50 -18.20 13.95
N LEU A 125 -7.58 -17.38 13.46
CA LEU A 125 -7.09 -16.18 14.14
C LEU A 125 -8.02 -14.98 13.96
N CYS A 126 -8.57 -14.80 12.75
CA CYS A 126 -9.26 -13.57 12.38
C CYS A 126 -10.79 -13.73 12.26
N VAL A 127 -11.29 -14.91 11.89
CA VAL A 127 -12.72 -15.10 11.58
C VAL A 127 -13.44 -15.84 12.70
N LYS A 128 -12.88 -16.96 13.15
CA LYS A 128 -13.51 -17.87 14.11
C LYS A 128 -13.88 -17.21 15.44
N PRO A 129 -13.07 -16.33 16.06
CA PRO A 129 -13.43 -15.72 17.35
C PRO A 129 -14.73 -14.91 17.26
N THR A 130 -14.83 -14.05 16.25
CA THR A 130 -16.02 -13.21 16.03
C THR A 130 -17.21 -14.03 15.54
N LEU A 131 -16.99 -14.94 14.59
CA LEU A 131 -18.07 -15.74 14.02
C LEU A 131 -18.67 -16.70 15.05
N LEU A 132 -17.85 -17.36 15.86
CA LEU A 132 -18.33 -18.26 16.90
C LEU A 132 -19.13 -17.49 17.96
N ALA A 133 -18.65 -16.32 18.39
CA ALA A 133 -19.39 -15.47 19.33
C ALA A 133 -20.74 -15.03 18.76
N GLY A 134 -20.77 -14.57 17.51
CA GLY A 134 -21.99 -14.14 16.82
C GLY A 134 -22.99 -15.28 16.62
N LEU A 135 -22.54 -16.44 16.13
CA LEU A 135 -23.40 -17.62 15.95
C LEU A 135 -23.93 -18.14 17.29
N THR A 136 -23.10 -18.12 18.35
CA THR A 136 -23.55 -18.51 19.68
C THR A 136 -24.63 -17.57 20.21
N ALA A 137 -24.49 -16.25 19.99
CA ALA A 137 -25.52 -15.29 20.35
C ALA A 137 -26.81 -15.52 19.56
N LEU A 138 -26.71 -15.74 18.24
CA LEU A 138 -27.87 -16.03 17.38
C LEU A 138 -28.63 -17.29 17.84
N CYS A 139 -27.92 -18.36 18.21
CA CYS A 139 -28.55 -19.57 18.74
C CYS A 139 -29.25 -19.36 20.09
N LYS A 140 -28.81 -18.37 20.90
CA LYS A 140 -29.42 -18.04 22.19
C LYS A 140 -30.65 -17.16 22.03
N GLU A 141 -30.54 -16.11 21.21
CA GLU A 141 -31.62 -15.14 21.02
C GLU A 141 -32.74 -15.68 20.13
N LYS A 142 -32.40 -16.51 19.13
CA LYS A 142 -33.34 -17.05 18.13
C LYS A 142 -34.32 -15.98 17.60
N PRO A 143 -33.79 -14.88 17.03
CA PRO A 143 -34.65 -13.87 16.43
C PRO A 143 -35.51 -14.49 15.32
N ALA A 144 -36.67 -13.88 15.07
CA ALA A 144 -37.52 -14.28 13.95
C ALA A 144 -36.75 -14.15 12.63
N ASP A 145 -37.07 -15.00 11.65
CA ASP A 145 -36.45 -14.93 10.34
C ASP A 145 -36.60 -13.52 9.76
N PRO A 146 -35.52 -12.91 9.27
CA PRO A 146 -35.60 -11.61 8.61
C PRO A 146 -36.38 -11.79 7.30
N MET A 147 -37.64 -11.36 7.31
CA MET A 147 -38.53 -11.27 6.14
C MET A 147 -37.99 -10.31 5.09
#